data_AF-A0A434CHQ5-F1
#
_entry.id   AF-A0A434CHQ5-F1
#
_cell.length_a   1.000
_cell.length_b   1.000
_cell.length_c   1.000
_cell.angle_alpha   90.00
_cell.angle_beta   90.00
_cell.angle_gamma   90.00
#
_symmetry.space_group_name_H-M   'P 1'
#
loop_
_entity.id
_entity.type
_entity.pdbx_description
1 polymer ?
#
loop_
_entity_poly.entity_id
_entity_poly.type
_entity_poly.pdbx_seq_one_letter_code
_entity_poly.pdbx_strand_id
1 'polypeptide(L)'
;MTITAYKVKIPERAIDVVESGRRPRKGRVAFDLERDLEFNTDALQSYAFARWKPVIYDAMVVAAAIEFADHTVKRPTRGWA
;
A
#
# COMPACT_ATOMS: atom_id res chain seq x y z
N MET A 1 -24.74 30.44 20.44
CA MET A 1 -24.60 29.59 19.23
C MET A 1 -23.53 28.55 19.53
N THR A 2 -23.89 27.28 19.63
CA THR A 2 -22.94 26.20 19.96
C THR A 2 -22.44 25.60 18.65
N ILE A 3 -21.17 25.80 18.32
CA ILE A 3 -20.55 25.22 17.12
C ILE A 3 -19.99 23.86 17.51
N THR A 4 -20.59 22.78 16.98
CA THR A 4 -20.08 21.42 17.16
C THR A 4 -19.09 21.11 16.05
N ALA A 5 -17.87 20.69 16.41
CA ALA A 5 -16.87 20.27 15.43
C ALA A 5 -17.34 19.03 14.65
N TYR A 6 -17.18 19.07 13.33
CA TYR A 6 -17.47 17.93 12.46
C TYR A 6 -16.49 16.79 12.75
N LYS A 7 -17.00 15.64 13.20
CA LYS A 7 -16.21 14.41 13.30
C LYS A 7 -16.10 13.76 11.91
N VAL A 8 -14.94 13.93 11.27
CA VAL A 8 -14.61 13.23 10.03
C VAL A 8 -14.53 11.73 10.32
N LYS A 9 -15.25 10.93 9.55
CA LYS A 9 -15.10 9.47 9.57
C LYS A 9 -14.03 9.08 8.56
N ILE A 10 -12.91 8.55 9.04
CA ILE A 10 -11.83 8.05 8.19
C ILE A 10 -12.20 6.63 7.75
N PRO A 11 -12.30 6.35 6.44
CA PRO A 11 -12.51 4.98 5.98
C PRO A 11 -11.25 4.15 6.26
N GLU A 12 -11.44 2.98 6.85
CA GLU A 12 -10.36 2.04 7.14
C GLU A 12 -10.63 0.72 6.41
N ARG A 13 -9.60 0.17 5.76
CA ARG A 13 -9.63 -1.17 5.17
C ARG A 13 -8.35 -1.92 5.50
N ALA A 14 -8.50 -3.19 5.87
CA ALA A 14 -7.37 -4.08 6.00
C ALA A 14 -6.95 -4.60 4.61
N ILE A 15 -5.69 -4.39 4.27
CA ILE A 15 -5.05 -4.98 3.09
C ILE A 15 -4.36 -6.28 3.51
N ASP A 16 -4.39 -7.28 2.65
CA ASP A 16 -3.66 -8.53 2.81
C ASP A 16 -2.72 -8.70 1.62
N VAL A 17 -1.42 -8.74 1.90
CA VAL A 17 -0.39 -8.99 0.89
C VAL A 17 -0.35 -10.50 0.65
N VAL A 18 -0.58 -10.91 -0.60
CA VAL A 18 -0.70 -12.31 -0.97
C VAL A 18 0.14 -12.62 -2.20
N GLU A 19 0.75 -13.80 -2.21
CA GLU A 19 1.30 -14.39 -3.43
C GLU A 19 0.15 -14.86 -4.34
N SER A 20 0.44 -15.02 -5.63
CA SER A 20 -0.57 -15.40 -6.62
C SER A 20 -1.24 -16.73 -6.31
N GLY A 21 -2.54 -16.80 -6.61
CA GLY A 21 -3.38 -17.96 -6.32
C GLY A 21 -3.73 -18.14 -4.84
N ARG A 22 -3.18 -17.32 -3.92
CA ARG A 22 -3.58 -17.32 -2.51
C ARG A 22 -4.79 -16.43 -2.31
N ARG A 23 -5.67 -16.85 -1.39
CA ARG A 23 -6.86 -16.05 -1.04
C ARG A 23 -6.54 -15.12 0.14
N PRO A 24 -7.01 -13.86 0.11
CA PRO A 24 -6.89 -12.98 1.26
C PRO A 24 -7.74 -13.51 2.42
N ARG A 25 -7.36 -13.13 3.64
CA ARG A 25 -8.19 -13.38 4.83
C ARG A 25 -9.56 -12.71 4.66
N LYS A 26 -10.59 -13.30 5.29
CA LYS A 26 -11.97 -12.83 5.19
C LYS A 26 -12.09 -11.33 5.47
N GLY A 27 -12.72 -10.61 4.55
CA GLY A 27 -13.01 -9.17 4.67
C GLY A 27 -11.83 -8.25 4.36
N ARG A 28 -10.67 -8.77 3.94
CA ARG A 28 -9.52 -7.97 3.52
C ARG A 28 -9.48 -7.79 2.01
N VAL A 29 -8.88 -6.69 1.57
CA VAL A 29 -8.57 -6.46 0.15
C VAL A 29 -7.25 -7.16 -0.16
N ALA A 30 -7.22 -7.95 -1.23
CA ALA A 30 -5.99 -8.58 -1.67
C ALA A 30 -5.10 -7.57 -2.40
N PHE A 31 -3.85 -7.46 -1.98
CA PHE A 31 -2.74 -6.94 -2.77
C PHE A 31 -1.94 -8.13 -3.28
N ASP A 32 -2.14 -8.48 -4.54
CA ASP A 32 -1.53 -9.65 -5.18
C ASP A 32 -0.18 -9.26 -5.78
N LEU A 33 0.89 -9.88 -5.30
CA LEU A 33 2.26 -9.50 -5.66
C LEU A 33 2.63 -9.74 -7.12
N GLU A 34 1.91 -10.59 -7.85
CA GLU A 34 2.20 -10.87 -9.26
C GLU A 34 1.29 -10.09 -10.21
N ARG A 35 0.12 -9.66 -9.73
CA ARG A 35 -0.85 -8.89 -10.53
C ARG A 35 -0.77 -7.39 -10.29
N ASP A 36 -0.65 -6.98 -9.03
CA ASP A 36 -0.80 -5.59 -8.61
C ASP A 36 0.57 -4.89 -8.41
N LEU A 37 1.67 -5.63 -8.53
CA LEU A 37 3.01 -5.13 -8.30
C LEU A 37 3.96 -5.52 -9.44
N GLU A 38 4.59 -4.53 -10.05
CA GLU A 38 5.67 -4.72 -11.00
C GLU A 38 6.86 -3.86 -10.59
N PHE A 39 8.01 -4.50 -10.42
CA PHE A 39 9.28 -3.80 -10.21
C PHE A 39 10.18 -4.01 -11.41
N ASN A 40 10.72 -2.92 -11.95
CA ASN A 40 11.86 -3.00 -12.84
C ASN A 40 13.15 -2.95 -12.00
N THR A 41 13.60 -4.13 -11.55
CA THR A 41 14.81 -4.25 -10.72
C THR A 41 16.07 -3.76 -11.43
N ASP A 42 16.14 -3.90 -12.75
CA ASP A 42 17.28 -3.43 -13.54
C ASP A 42 17.37 -1.90 -13.53
N ALA A 43 16.23 -1.23 -13.69
CA ALA A 43 16.15 0.22 -13.55
C ALA A 43 16.52 0.69 -12.13
N LEU A 44 16.09 -0.02 -11.08
CA LEU A 44 16.46 0.31 -9.71
C LEU A 44 17.95 0.11 -9.41
N GLN A 45 18.54 -0.97 -9.90
CA GLN A 45 19.98 -1.24 -9.74
C GLN A 45 20.83 -0.15 -10.39
N SER A 46 20.34 0.49 -11.48
CA SER A 46 21.05 1.59 -12.13
C SER A 46 21.24 2.83 -11.24
N TYR A 47 20.36 3.05 -10.24
CA TYR A 47 20.47 4.14 -9.27
C TYR A 47 21.16 3.71 -7.96
N ALA A 48 21.30 2.41 -7.73
CA ALA A 48 21.89 1.88 -6.52
C ALA A 48 23.42 1.88 -6.60
N PHE A 49 24.05 2.89 -5.99
CA PHE A 49 25.51 2.93 -5.79
C PHE A 49 26.02 1.83 -4.84
N ALA A 50 25.11 1.08 -4.20
CA ALA A 50 25.41 -0.01 -3.27
C ALA A 50 25.07 -1.38 -3.89
N ARG A 51 25.77 -2.43 -3.46
CA ARG A 51 25.44 -3.81 -3.85
C ARG A 51 23.99 -4.13 -3.49
N TRP A 52 23.27 -4.75 -4.42
CA TRP A 52 21.91 -5.23 -4.21
C TRP A 52 21.86 -6.18 -3.01
N LYS A 53 20.88 -5.98 -2.12
CA LYS A 53 20.60 -6.85 -0.97
C LYS A 53 19.13 -7.26 -1.01
N PRO A 54 18.77 -8.52 -0.72
CA PRO A 54 17.37 -8.99 -0.74
C PRO A 54 16.39 -8.12 0.08
N VAL A 55 16.86 -7.56 1.21
CA VAL A 55 16.06 -6.64 2.05
C VAL A 55 15.55 -5.40 1.31
N ILE A 56 16.21 -4.99 0.23
CA ILE A 56 15.75 -3.86 -0.61
C ILE A 56 14.44 -4.23 -1.29
N TYR A 57 14.33 -5.45 -1.82
CA TYR A 57 13.09 -5.93 -2.43
C TYR A 57 11.97 -5.99 -1.40
N ASP A 58 12.23 -6.53 -0.20
CA ASP A 58 11.24 -6.59 0.88
C ASP A 58 10.73 -5.20 1.27
N ALA A 59 11.64 -4.23 1.37
CA ALA A 59 11.28 -2.84 1.65
C ALA A 59 10.44 -2.22 0.52
N MET A 60 10.72 -2.55 -0.74
CA MET A 60 9.92 -2.11 -1.87
C MET A 60 8.52 -2.72 -1.84
N VAL A 61 8.38 -4.00 -1.49
CA VAL A 61 7.07 -4.65 -1.32
C VAL A 61 6.25 -3.93 -0.24
N VAL A 62 6.88 -3.55 0.87
CA VAL A 62 6.22 -2.76 1.93
C VAL A 62 5.78 -1.39 1.40
N ALA A 63 6.64 -0.68 0.66
CA ALA A 63 6.31 0.61 0.08
C ALA A 63 5.13 0.50 -0.91
N ALA A 64 5.14 -0.50 -1.77
CA ALA A 64 4.07 -0.75 -2.73
C ALA A 64 2.75 -1.11 -2.06
N ALA A 65 2.78 -1.86 -0.95
CA ALA A 65 1.56 -2.14 -0.18
C ALA A 65 0.94 -0.86 0.43
N ILE A 66 1.76 0.10 0.85
CA ILE A 66 1.31 1.41 1.33
C ILE A 66 0.68 2.21 0.18
N GLU A 67 1.36 2.27 -0.96
CA GLU A 67 0.85 2.96 -2.16
C GLU A 67 -0.48 2.35 -2.63
N PHE A 68 -0.57 1.03 -2.69
CA PHE A 68 -1.81 0.31 -2.99
C PHE A 68 -2.92 0.65 -2.00
N ALA A 69 -2.61 0.76 -0.71
CA ALA A 69 -3.58 1.14 0.31
C ALA A 69 -4.11 2.57 0.10
N ASP A 70 -3.22 3.53 -0.19
CA ASP A 70 -3.59 4.92 -0.49
C ASP A 70 -4.46 5.01 -1.76
N HIS A 71 -4.17 4.21 -2.79
CA HIS A 71 -4.99 4.13 -4.00
C HIS A 71 -6.35 3.45 -3.76
N THR A 72 -6.40 2.42 -2.91
CA THR A 72 -7.60 1.63 -2.64
C THR A 72 -8.58 2.37 -1.72
N VAL A 73 -8.07 3.08 -0.72
CA VAL A 73 -8.88 3.76 0.30
C VAL A 73 -8.88 5.25 0.03
N LYS A 74 -9.88 5.71 -0.73
CA LYS A 74 -10.05 7.13 -1.01
C LYS A 74 -10.18 7.94 0.29
N ARG A 75 -9.26 8.88 0.50
CA ARG A 75 -9.31 9.80 1.63
C ARG A 75 -10.56 10.68 1.58
N PRO A 76 -11.15 11.05 2.72
CA PRO A 76 -12.25 12.02 2.76
C PRO A 76 -11.84 13.33 2.07
N THR A 77 -12.74 13.89 1.27
CA THR A 77 -12.49 15.16 0.55
C THR A 77 -12.32 16.36 1.50
N ARG A 78 -12.78 16.23 2.75
CA ARG A 78 -12.68 17.26 3.79
C ARG A 78 -12.10 16.64 5.06
N GLY A 79 -11.08 17.30 5.62
CA GLY A 79 -10.33 16.84 6.79
C GLY A 79 -9.01 16.20 6.38
N TRP A 80 -7.91 16.87 6.69
CA TRP A 80 -6.60 16.26 6.75
C TRP A 80 -6.50 15.61 8.13
N ALA A 81 -6.33 14.29 8.17
CA ALA A 81 -6.11 13.52 9.38
C ALA A 81 -4.73 12.87 9.30
#